data_AF-A0A816VLY5-F1
#
_entry.id   AF-A0A816VLY5-F1
#
_cell.length_a   1.000
_cell.length_b   1.000
_cell.length_c   1.000
_cell.angle_alpha   90.00
_cell.angle_beta   90.00
_cell.angle_gamma   90.00
#
_symmetry.space_group_name_H-M   'P 1'
#
loop_
_entity.id
_entity.type
_entity.pdbx_description
1 polymer ?
#
loop_
_entity_poly.entity_id
_entity_poly.type
_entity_poly.pdbx_seq_one_letter_code
_entity_poly.pdbx_strand_id
1 'polypeptide(L)'
;MVATDVTSEEVQTVLKGKKVLIIGDSICRGMYKDLACLLHGNDRLLKPDELIFNRHNKNNKYALFDEIIDHFKVDRSNSINNIERRKLVSTEHDYHIQYWFCSRIWNKSMEELSLSIEQYDCVFIQSLIYDLSRYHDFNGQLFLQNLHICISNMKK
;
A
#
# COMPACT_ATOMS: atom_id res chain seq x y z
N MET A 1 7.99 -14.89 -23.39
CA MET A 1 8.10 -13.43 -23.51
C MET A 1 8.20 -12.89 -22.09
N VAL A 2 9.41 -12.64 -21.63
CA VAL A 2 9.67 -12.00 -20.33
C VAL A 2 9.48 -10.50 -20.55
N ALA A 3 8.85 -9.82 -19.58
CA ALA A 3 8.54 -8.39 -19.66
C ALA A 3 9.78 -7.58 -20.06
N THR A 4 9.61 -6.56 -20.88
CA THR A 4 10.58 -5.47 -21.03
C THR A 4 11.00 -5.01 -19.63
N ASP A 5 12.27 -5.18 -19.28
CA ASP A 5 12.79 -4.89 -17.94
C ASP A 5 12.59 -3.40 -17.64
N VAL A 6 11.71 -3.10 -16.67
CA VAL A 6 11.52 -1.75 -16.14
C VAL A 6 12.76 -1.37 -15.33
N THR A 7 13.40 -0.25 -15.66
CA THR A 7 14.62 0.19 -14.96
C THR A 7 14.31 1.08 -13.76
N SER A 8 15.24 1.17 -12.83
CA SER A 8 15.19 2.12 -11.72
C SER A 8 15.08 3.57 -12.20
N GLU A 9 15.82 3.92 -13.24
CA GLU A 9 15.83 5.28 -13.80
C GLU A 9 14.47 5.66 -14.36
N GLU A 10 13.82 4.74 -15.09
CA GLU A 10 12.46 4.94 -15.61
C GLU A 10 11.47 5.18 -14.48
N VAL A 11 11.51 4.35 -13.43
CA VAL A 11 10.60 4.45 -12.29
C VAL A 11 10.81 5.73 -11.50
N GLN A 12 12.06 6.08 -11.20
CA GLN A 12 12.41 7.33 -10.51
C GLN A 12 11.96 8.54 -11.33
N THR A 13 12.12 8.49 -12.66
CA THR A 13 11.70 9.57 -13.56
C THR A 13 10.18 9.72 -13.57
N VAL A 14 9.44 8.61 -13.69
CA VAL A 14 7.97 8.61 -13.71
C VAL A 14 7.38 9.10 -12.38
N LEU A 15 7.99 8.73 -11.26
CA LEU A 15 7.50 9.08 -9.92
C LEU A 15 8.09 10.36 -9.35
N LYS A 16 8.97 11.05 -10.08
CA LYS A 16 9.55 12.32 -9.66
C LYS A 16 8.47 13.35 -9.33
N GLY A 17 8.53 13.94 -8.14
CA GLY A 17 7.54 14.93 -7.70
C GLY A 17 6.15 14.35 -7.41
N LYS A 18 6.00 13.02 -7.27
CA LYS A 18 4.70 12.35 -7.07
C LYS A 18 4.54 11.84 -5.65
N LYS A 19 3.32 12.03 -5.13
CA LYS A 19 2.81 11.41 -3.92
C LYS A 19 1.93 10.22 -4.31
N VAL A 20 2.42 9.01 -4.04
CA VAL A 20 1.73 7.77 -4.37
C VAL A 20 1.27 7.08 -3.09
N LEU A 21 0.02 6.64 -3.09
CA LEU A 21 -0.57 5.87 -2.00
C LEU A 21 -0.95 4.47 -2.48
N ILE A 22 -0.49 3.45 -1.78
CA ILE A 22 -0.81 2.05 -2.03
C ILE A 22 -1.62 1.53 -0.86
N ILE A 23 -2.83 1.05 -1.13
CA ILE A 23 -3.77 0.52 -0.15
C ILE A 23 -4.08 -0.93 -0.48
N GLY A 24 -3.87 -1.82 0.48
CA GLY A 24 -4.28 -3.22 0.33
C GLY A 24 -3.65 -4.14 1.36
N ASP A 25 -3.71 -5.44 1.10
CA ASP A 25 -3.24 -6.45 2.03
C ASP A 25 -1.71 -6.68 1.92
N SER A 26 -1.24 -7.85 2.33
CA SER A 26 0.16 -8.24 2.24
C SER A 26 0.71 -8.31 0.81
N ILE A 27 -0.13 -8.51 -0.21
CA ILE A 27 0.24 -8.48 -1.62
C ILE A 27 0.67 -7.06 -2.00
N CYS A 28 -0.14 -6.06 -1.64
CA CYS A 28 0.22 -4.65 -1.82
C CYS A 28 1.49 -4.25 -1.06
N ARG A 29 1.76 -4.86 0.10
CA ARG A 29 3.06 -4.67 0.77
C ARG A 29 4.22 -5.17 -0.09
N GLY A 30 4.05 -6.31 -0.76
CA GLY A 30 5.03 -6.82 -1.72
C GLY A 30 5.26 -5.82 -2.85
N MET A 31 4.18 -5.35 -3.49
CA MET A 31 4.26 -4.34 -4.55
C MET A 31 4.95 -3.04 -4.10
N TYR A 32 4.62 -2.55 -2.90
CA TYR A 32 5.27 -1.39 -2.32
C TYR A 32 6.78 -1.61 -2.15
N LYS A 33 7.19 -2.78 -1.68
CA LYS A 33 8.62 -3.09 -1.47
C LYS A 33 9.37 -3.35 -2.78
N ASP A 34 8.71 -3.93 -3.78
CA ASP A 34 9.25 -4.02 -5.14
C ASP A 34 9.51 -2.63 -5.71
N LEU A 35 8.56 -1.71 -5.55
CA LEU A 35 8.71 -0.33 -5.95
C LEU A 35 9.84 0.37 -5.18
N ALA A 36 9.96 0.12 -3.87
CA ALA A 36 11.06 0.64 -3.07
C ALA A 36 12.42 0.15 -3.58
N CYS A 37 12.52 -1.13 -4.01
CA CYS A 37 13.74 -1.69 -4.58
C CYS A 37 14.17 -0.94 -5.84
N LEU A 38 13.23 -0.72 -6.78
CA LEU A 38 13.47 0.05 -8.01
C LEU A 38 13.83 1.50 -7.70
N LEU A 39 13.13 2.15 -6.77
CA LEU A 39 13.38 3.55 -6.40
C LEU A 39 14.73 3.77 -5.69
N HIS A 40 15.31 2.72 -5.10
CA HIS A 40 16.67 2.72 -4.54
C HIS A 40 17.77 2.42 -5.56
N GLY A 41 17.47 2.42 -6.86
CA GLY A 41 18.47 2.24 -7.92
C GLY A 41 18.82 0.78 -8.21
N ASN A 42 17.99 -0.18 -7.80
CA ASN A 42 18.15 -1.58 -8.18
C ASN A 42 17.31 -1.91 -9.40
N ASP A 43 17.92 -2.28 -10.53
CA ASP A 43 17.21 -2.79 -11.72
C ASP A 43 16.69 -4.22 -11.52
N ARG A 44 15.94 -4.44 -10.44
CA ARG A 44 15.32 -5.72 -10.07
C ARG A 44 14.15 -5.49 -9.11
N LEU A 45 13.31 -6.50 -9.00
CA LEU A 45 12.32 -6.60 -7.93
C LEU A 45 12.92 -7.27 -6.69
N LEU A 46 12.12 -7.41 -5.63
CA LEU A 46 12.52 -8.16 -4.46
C LEU A 46 12.83 -9.62 -4.80
N LYS A 47 13.83 -10.15 -4.10
CA LYS A 47 14.12 -11.58 -4.07
C LYS A 47 13.15 -12.29 -3.11
N PRO A 48 12.92 -13.60 -3.28
CA PRO A 48 12.01 -14.36 -2.43
C PRO A 48 12.30 -14.28 -0.92
N ASP A 49 13.57 -14.15 -0.54
CA ASP A 49 14.03 -13.99 0.85
C ASP A 49 13.76 -12.58 1.41
N GLU A 50 13.75 -11.56 0.56
CA GLU A 50 13.42 -10.18 0.92
C GLU A 50 11.88 -9.98 1.09
N LEU A 51 11.07 -10.86 0.48
CA LEU A 51 9.61 -10.90 0.67
C LEU A 51 9.19 -11.47 2.03
N ILE A 52 10.11 -12.08 2.79
CA ILE A 52 9.78 -12.76 4.04
C ILE A 52 9.30 -11.75 5.08
N PHE A 53 7.99 -11.77 5.32
CA PHE A 53 7.35 -11.06 6.40
C PHE A 53 6.86 -12.06 7.45
N ASN A 54 7.50 -12.07 8.62
CA ASN A 54 7.05 -12.94 9.71
C ASN A 54 6.10 -12.19 10.64
N ARG A 55 4.79 -12.32 10.38
CA ARG A 55 3.70 -11.81 11.24
C ARG A 55 3.77 -12.34 12.69
N HIS A 56 4.52 -13.41 12.94
CA HIS A 56 4.66 -14.02 14.27
C HIS A 56 5.82 -13.43 15.08
N ASN A 57 6.73 -12.69 14.46
CA ASN A 57 7.83 -12.03 15.13
C ASN A 57 7.50 -10.54 15.33
N LYS A 58 7.13 -10.15 16.55
CA LYS A 58 6.81 -8.75 16.90
C LYS A 58 8.00 -7.79 16.73
N ASN A 59 9.21 -8.34 16.65
CA ASN A 59 10.45 -7.59 16.39
C ASN A 59 10.82 -7.56 14.90
N ASN A 60 10.06 -8.24 14.04
CA ASN A 60 10.25 -8.28 12.58
C ASN A 60 9.52 -7.11 11.92
N LYS A 61 9.82 -5.90 12.38
CA LYS A 61 9.58 -4.67 11.64
C LYS A 61 10.77 -4.45 10.73
N TYR A 62 10.99 -5.35 9.76
CA TYR A 62 12.06 -5.13 8.78
C TYR A 62 11.64 -4.02 7.84
N ALA A 63 12.25 -2.86 8.08
CA ALA A 63 12.45 -1.84 7.09
C ALA A 63 13.48 -2.37 6.07
N LEU A 64 13.09 -2.47 4.81
CA LEU A 64 13.97 -2.62 3.68
C LEU A 64 14.23 -1.22 3.11
N PHE A 65 15.50 -0.96 2.81
CA PHE A 65 15.93 0.36 2.36
C PHE A 65 15.61 1.43 3.42
N ASP A 66 15.49 2.69 3.01
CA ASP A 66 15.23 3.82 3.91
C ASP A 66 13.73 4.00 4.23
N GLU A 67 12.97 2.90 4.27
CA GLU A 67 11.55 2.96 4.60
C GLU A 67 11.32 3.27 6.09
N ILE A 68 10.31 4.09 6.37
CA ILE A 68 9.89 4.40 7.74
C ILE A 68 8.55 3.71 8.00
N ILE A 69 8.50 2.95 9.10
CA ILE A 69 7.30 2.25 9.54
C ILE A 69 6.62 3.08 10.64
N ASP A 70 5.63 3.89 10.25
CA ASP A 70 4.96 4.86 11.12
C ASP A 70 4.01 4.22 12.14
N HIS A 71 3.34 3.13 11.75
CA HIS A 71 2.45 2.39 12.63
C HIS A 71 2.50 0.91 12.28
N PHE A 72 2.57 0.03 13.28
CA PHE A 72 2.55 -1.40 13.04
C PHE A 72 1.91 -2.16 14.21
N LYS A 73 0.79 -2.83 13.93
CA LYS A 73 0.02 -3.69 14.85
C LYS A 73 -0.46 -4.91 14.09
N VAL A 74 -0.16 -6.08 14.63
CA VAL A 74 -0.68 -7.36 14.15
C VAL A 74 -1.65 -7.93 15.18
N ASP A 75 -2.91 -8.05 14.79
CA ASP A 75 -3.95 -8.82 15.46
C ASP A 75 -4.01 -10.23 14.83
N ARG A 76 -3.74 -11.24 15.66
CA ARG A 76 -3.72 -12.64 15.24
C ARG A 76 -5.11 -13.27 15.22
N SER A 77 -6.08 -12.66 15.91
CA SER A 77 -7.46 -13.13 15.96
C SER A 77 -8.26 -12.65 14.75
N ASN A 78 -7.99 -11.43 14.28
CA ASN A 78 -8.72 -10.87 13.15
C ASN A 78 -7.88 -9.84 12.38
N SER A 79 -7.61 -10.13 11.11
CA SER A 79 -6.77 -9.29 10.25
C SER A 79 -7.36 -7.91 9.96
N ILE A 80 -8.65 -7.67 10.23
CA ILE A 80 -9.27 -6.35 10.06
C ILE A 80 -8.70 -5.30 11.04
N ASN A 81 -8.18 -5.77 12.17
CA ASN A 81 -7.60 -4.93 13.22
C ASN A 81 -6.09 -4.72 13.05
N ASN A 82 -5.50 -5.33 12.01
CA ASN A 82 -4.12 -5.05 11.65
C ASN A 82 -3.98 -3.61 11.18
N ILE A 83 -2.90 -2.97 11.59
CA ILE A 83 -2.53 -1.63 11.14
C ILE A 83 -1.08 -1.70 10.72
N GLU A 84 -0.78 -1.28 9.51
CA GLU A 84 0.59 -1.13 9.06
C GLU A 84 0.65 0.07 8.12
N ARG A 85 1.53 1.03 8.42
CA ARG A 85 1.76 2.24 7.64
C ARG A 85 3.25 2.34 7.39
N ARG A 86 3.61 2.41 6.11
CA ARG A 86 5.00 2.53 5.66
C ARG A 86 5.11 3.76 4.76
N LYS A 87 6.24 4.45 4.81
CA LYS A 87 6.55 5.55 3.92
C LYS A 87 7.99 5.47 3.41
N LEU A 88 8.16 5.83 2.15
CA LEU A 88 9.45 6.03 1.51
C LEU A 88 9.45 7.42 0.91
N VAL A 89 10.47 8.23 1.24
CA VAL A 89 10.58 9.62 0.82
C VAL A 89 11.98 9.84 0.28
N SER A 90 12.09 10.47 -0.89
CA SER A 90 13.37 10.93 -1.44
C SER A 90 13.36 12.44 -1.58
N THR A 91 14.39 13.09 -1.04
CA THR A 91 14.62 14.52 -1.25
C THR A 91 15.25 14.83 -2.60
N GLU A 92 15.99 13.88 -3.19
CA GLU A 92 16.66 14.05 -4.48
C GLU A 92 15.68 13.98 -5.65
N HIS A 93 14.80 12.98 -5.61
CA HIS A 93 13.80 12.73 -6.65
C HIS A 93 12.40 13.25 -6.28
N ASP A 94 12.24 13.84 -5.08
CA ASP A 94 10.99 14.45 -4.60
C ASP A 94 9.77 13.51 -4.72
N TYR A 95 9.95 12.22 -4.49
CA TYR A 95 8.84 11.27 -4.43
C TYR A 95 8.45 10.98 -2.98
N HIS A 96 7.17 10.66 -2.79
CA HIS A 96 6.63 10.20 -1.52
C HIS A 96 5.70 9.02 -1.77
N ILE A 97 6.16 7.82 -1.41
CA ILE A 97 5.39 6.59 -1.55
C ILE A 97 4.93 6.14 -0.18
N GLN A 98 3.62 5.95 -0.02
CA GLN A 98 3.04 5.41 1.21
C GLN A 98 2.32 4.11 0.95
N TYR A 99 2.41 3.21 1.93
CA TYR A 99 1.64 1.97 1.97
C TYR A 99 0.80 1.90 3.24
N TRP A 100 -0.47 1.57 3.07
CA TRP A 100 -1.44 1.37 4.14
C TRP A 100 -2.02 -0.04 4.06
N PHE A 101 -1.76 -0.83 5.09
CA PHE A 101 -2.38 -2.15 5.21
C PHE A 101 -3.87 -2.01 5.43
N CYS A 102 -4.61 -2.63 4.52
CA CYS A 102 -6.05 -2.66 4.52
C CYS A 102 -6.50 -4.04 4.04
N SER A 103 -6.96 -4.88 4.97
CA SER A 103 -7.52 -6.20 4.63
C SER A 103 -9.00 -6.13 4.25
N ARG A 104 -9.66 -4.96 4.46
CA ARG A 104 -11.06 -4.63 4.12
C ARG A 104 -11.23 -3.13 3.93
N ILE A 105 -11.85 -2.69 2.83
CA ILE A 105 -12.03 -1.26 2.46
C ILE A 105 -12.92 -0.45 3.45
N TRP A 106 -13.48 -1.09 4.48
CA TRP A 106 -14.29 -0.43 5.51
C TRP A 106 -13.69 -0.52 6.92
N ASN A 107 -12.37 -0.65 7.05
CA ASN A 107 -11.73 -0.55 8.36
C ASN A 107 -11.45 0.90 8.77
N LYS A 108 -11.15 1.12 10.05
CA LYS A 108 -10.80 2.44 10.61
C LYS A 108 -9.69 3.16 9.84
N SER A 109 -8.77 2.41 9.23
CA SER A 109 -7.69 3.00 8.43
C SER A 109 -8.22 3.70 7.17
N MET A 110 -9.28 3.17 6.55
CA MET A 110 -9.91 3.81 5.39
C MET A 110 -10.70 5.06 5.75
N GLU A 111 -11.36 5.08 6.91
CA GLU A 111 -12.01 6.29 7.43
C GLU A 111 -10.99 7.41 7.61
N GLU A 112 -9.86 7.13 8.29
CA GLU A 112 -8.78 8.09 8.49
C GLU A 112 -8.16 8.56 7.16
N LEU A 113 -7.97 7.64 6.23
CA LEU A 113 -7.35 7.93 4.93
C LEU A 113 -8.27 8.75 4.02
N SER A 114 -9.59 8.51 4.06
CA SER A 114 -10.57 9.24 3.25
C SER A 114 -10.56 10.74 3.46
N LEU A 115 -10.11 11.20 4.65
CA LEU A 115 -9.98 12.60 5.02
C LEU A 115 -8.81 13.31 4.33
N SER A 116 -7.87 12.55 3.77
CA SER A 116 -6.62 13.08 3.23
C SER A 116 -6.19 12.44 1.91
N ILE A 117 -7.07 11.65 1.29
CA ILE A 117 -6.79 10.93 0.04
C ILE A 117 -6.53 11.88 -1.14
N GLU A 118 -7.10 13.09 -1.09
CA GLU A 118 -6.92 14.14 -2.11
C GLU A 118 -5.48 14.68 -2.15
N GLN A 119 -4.63 14.37 -1.16
CA GLN A 119 -3.23 14.84 -1.13
C GLN A 119 -2.28 14.04 -2.06
N TYR A 120 -2.73 12.91 -2.61
CA TYR A 120 -1.92 12.01 -3.41
C TYR A 120 -2.22 12.18 -4.90
N ASP A 121 -1.17 12.20 -5.73
CA ASP A 121 -1.28 12.27 -7.18
C ASP A 121 -1.78 10.96 -7.79
N CYS A 122 -1.50 9.84 -7.11
CA CYS A 122 -1.89 8.51 -7.56
C CYS A 122 -2.25 7.63 -6.37
N VAL A 123 -3.40 6.95 -6.46
CA VAL A 123 -3.86 6.01 -5.45
C VAL A 123 -4.05 4.64 -6.09
N PHE A 124 -3.25 3.67 -5.66
CA PHE A 124 -3.42 2.27 -5.98
C PHE A 124 -4.20 1.59 -4.86
N ILE A 125 -5.43 1.19 -5.16
CA ILE A 125 -6.25 0.42 -4.23
C ILE A 125 -6.41 -0.97 -4.83
N GLN A 126 -5.82 -1.98 -4.20
CA GLN A 126 -6.20 -3.35 -4.52
C GLN A 126 -7.63 -3.55 -4.03
N SER A 127 -8.56 -3.50 -4.98
CA SER A 127 -9.97 -3.73 -4.70
C SER A 127 -10.14 -5.15 -4.18
N LEU A 128 -10.66 -5.26 -2.97
CA LEU A 128 -11.12 -6.53 -2.41
C LEU A 128 -12.47 -6.88 -3.05
N ILE A 129 -12.53 -6.96 -4.39
CA ILE A 129 -13.72 -7.41 -5.14
C ILE A 129 -14.22 -8.75 -4.59
N TYR A 130 -13.29 -9.57 -4.08
CA TYR A 130 -13.62 -10.78 -3.34
C TYR A 130 -14.61 -10.53 -2.19
N ASP A 131 -14.42 -9.46 -1.41
CA ASP A 131 -15.31 -9.10 -0.31
C ASP A 131 -16.72 -8.72 -0.82
N LEU A 132 -16.85 -8.07 -1.98
CA LEU A 132 -18.15 -7.77 -2.60
C LEU A 132 -18.94 -9.03 -2.96
N SER A 133 -18.24 -10.05 -3.46
CA SER A 133 -18.85 -11.33 -3.83
C SER A 133 -19.11 -12.25 -2.64
N ARG A 134 -18.49 -11.97 -1.48
CA ARG A 134 -18.54 -12.82 -0.29
C ARG A 134 -19.49 -12.29 0.77
N TYR A 135 -19.57 -10.97 0.93
CA TYR A 135 -20.39 -10.31 1.94
C TYR A 135 -21.52 -9.55 1.26
N HIS A 136 -22.74 -10.12 1.33
CA HIS A 136 -23.98 -9.48 0.89
C HIS A 136 -24.82 -8.96 2.07
N ASP A 137 -24.22 -8.95 3.26
CA ASP A 137 -24.83 -8.48 4.49
C ASP A 137 -24.67 -6.95 4.63
N PHE A 138 -24.99 -6.43 5.82
CA PHE A 138 -24.77 -5.03 6.16
C PHE A 138 -23.34 -4.54 5.88
N ASN A 139 -22.32 -5.39 6.08
CA ASN A 139 -20.93 -5.02 5.84
C ASN A 139 -20.64 -4.84 4.34
N GLY A 140 -21.26 -5.65 3.48
CA GLY A 140 -21.18 -5.47 2.03
C GLY A 140 -21.80 -4.15 1.54
N GLN A 141 -22.92 -3.75 2.14
CA GLN A 141 -23.53 -2.45 1.85
C GLN A 141 -22.65 -1.28 2.32
N LEU A 142 -22.08 -1.38 3.52
CA LEU A 142 -21.15 -0.38 4.05
C LEU A 142 -19.88 -0.26 3.20
N PHE A 143 -19.35 -1.39 2.69
CA PHE A 143 -18.25 -1.38 1.71
C PHE A 143 -18.62 -0.53 0.49
N LEU A 144 -19.79 -0.75 -0.11
CA LEU A 144 -20.20 -0.03 -1.32
C LEU A 144 -20.32 1.47 -1.06
N GLN A 145 -20.87 1.85 0.09
CA GLN A 145 -20.95 3.25 0.52
C GLN A 145 -19.55 3.86 0.69
N ASN A 146 -18.64 3.20 1.39
CA ASN A 146 -17.28 3.70 1.61
C ASN A 146 -16.47 3.77 0.31
N LEU A 147 -16.64 2.80 -0.59
CA LEU A 147 -16.03 2.82 -1.91
C LEU A 147 -16.56 4.01 -2.73
N HIS A 148 -17.87 4.27 -2.68
CA HIS A 148 -18.46 5.44 -3.32
C HIS A 148 -17.92 6.75 -2.76
N ILE A 149 -17.78 6.88 -1.44
CA ILE A 149 -17.19 8.06 -0.79
C ILE A 149 -15.74 8.24 -1.25
N CYS A 150 -14.94 7.18 -1.18
CA CYS A 150 -13.54 7.17 -1.62
C CYS A 150 -13.40 7.63 -3.08
N ILE A 151 -14.16 7.01 -4.00
CA ILE A 151 -14.15 7.38 -5.42
C ILE A 151 -14.63 8.82 -5.65
N SER A 152 -15.62 9.29 -4.88
CA SER A 152 -16.15 10.65 -5.01
C SER A 152 -15.13 11.70 -4.57
N ASN A 153 -14.34 11.41 -3.53
CA ASN A 153 -13.27 12.29 -3.08
C ASN A 153 -12.10 12.32 -4.08
N MET A 154 -11.84 11.23 -4.81
CA MET A 154 -10.80 11.19 -5.84
C MET A 154 -11.17 11.90 -7.15
N LYS A 155 -12.44 12.28 -7.36
CA LYS A 155 -12.95 12.84 -8.63
C LYS A 155 -12.98 14.38 -8.70
N LYS A 156 -12.36 15.07 -7.75
CA LYS A 156 -12.21 16.53 -7.75
C LYS A 156 -10.85 16.93 -8.29
#